data_AF-Q49917-F1
#
_entry.id   AF-Q49917-F1
#
_cell.length_a   1.000
_cell.length_b   1.000
_cell.length_c   1.000
_cell.angle_alpha   90.00
_cell.angle_beta   90.00
_cell.angle_gamma   90.00
#
_symmetry.space_group_name_H-M   'P 1'
#
loop_
_entity.id
_entity.type
_entity.pdbx_description
1 polymer ?
#
loop_
_entity_poly.entity_id
_entity_poly.type
_entity_poly.pdbx_seq_one_letter_code
_entity_poly.pdbx_strand_id
1 'polypeptide(L)'
;MQSGNDAAHSLAMQLGGMQQALQKINVLAAKLGGQDTRVATPSGLDGPGMSTSAYDIGLFYRYAWQNPSFSNIVATRTFNFPGPGDHPGYQLENDNQLLYQYPGALGGKTGYTDDAGQTFVGAANRNGRRLMAVLLHGTRQPIAPWEQAAHLLDYGFSTAVGTQIGTLIEPDPTVAGNADRHGHGLQAAGIMSSNDTLPVRIGVAVVGTLIVFGLIMITRSLNRRPQH
;
A
#
# COMPACT_ATOMS: atom_id res chain seq x y z
N MET A 1 -7.69 -4.64 2.86
CA MET A 1 -7.18 -5.36 4.04
C MET A 1 -6.54 -4.46 5.07
N GLN A 2 -6.25 -3.18 4.89
CA GLN A 2 -6.90 -2.15 5.74
C GLN A 2 -6.45 -0.75 5.27
N SER A 3 -5.68 -0.66 4.18
CA SER A 3 -5.06 0.59 3.74
C SER A 3 -4.18 1.24 4.82
N GLY A 4 -3.51 0.43 5.65
CA GLY A 4 -2.71 0.92 6.78
C GLY A 4 -1.57 1.84 6.33
N ASN A 5 -1.68 3.12 6.67
CA ASN A 5 -0.66 4.14 6.38
C ASN A 5 0.63 3.88 7.18
N ASP A 6 0.49 3.31 8.37
CA ASP A 6 1.58 2.80 9.21
C ASP A 6 2.38 1.71 8.49
N ALA A 7 1.71 0.70 7.93
CA ALA A 7 2.36 -0.35 7.15
C ALA A 7 3.06 0.21 5.90
N ALA A 8 2.43 1.15 5.20
CA ALA A 8 3.06 1.84 4.06
C ALA A 8 4.31 2.62 4.50
N HIS A 9 4.26 3.29 5.65
CA HIS A 9 5.40 4.00 6.22
C HIS A 9 6.52 3.02 6.62
N SER A 10 6.21 1.93 7.32
CA SER A 10 7.19 0.91 7.70
C SER A 10 7.89 0.28 6.49
N LEU A 11 7.15 -0.01 5.42
CA LEU A 11 7.74 -0.50 4.17
C LEU A 11 8.64 0.55 3.51
N ALA A 12 8.24 1.82 3.51
CA ALA A 12 9.08 2.90 3.00
C ALA A 12 10.39 3.04 3.82
N MET A 13 10.32 2.90 5.13
CA MET A 13 11.52 2.88 5.99
C MET A 13 12.42 1.69 5.66
N GLN A 14 11.84 0.49 5.49
CA GLN A 14 12.58 -0.70 5.09
C GLN A 14 13.23 -0.58 3.70
N LEU A 15 12.65 0.22 2.80
CA LEU A 15 13.20 0.51 1.48
C LEU A 15 14.39 1.49 1.49
N GLY A 16 14.84 1.93 2.67
CA GLY A 16 15.99 2.83 2.83
C GLY A 16 15.60 4.24 3.27
N GLY A 17 14.39 4.43 3.81
CA GLY A 17 13.86 5.72 4.23
C GLY A 17 12.96 6.36 3.18
N MET A 18 12.20 7.39 3.60
CA MET A 18 11.13 8.00 2.79
C MET A 18 11.62 8.51 1.42
N GLN A 19 12.76 9.21 1.38
CA GLN A 19 13.30 9.77 0.15
C GLN A 19 13.67 8.66 -0.86
N GLN A 20 14.38 7.63 -0.39
CA GLN A 20 14.77 6.49 -1.21
C GLN A 20 13.56 5.68 -1.66
N ALA A 21 12.55 5.52 -0.81
CA ALA A 21 11.30 4.85 -1.15
C ALA A 21 10.56 5.60 -2.26
N LEU A 22 10.37 6.93 -2.14
CA LEU A 22 9.73 7.74 -3.17
C LEU A 22 10.50 7.72 -4.49
N GLN A 23 11.84 7.75 -4.44
CA GLN A 23 12.65 7.59 -5.64
C GLN A 23 12.40 6.23 -6.31
N LYS A 24 12.43 5.13 -5.55
CA LYS A 24 12.16 3.78 -6.07
C LYS A 24 10.75 3.65 -6.65
N ILE A 25 9.74 4.21 -5.98
CA ILE A 25 8.35 4.18 -6.44
C ILE A 25 8.20 4.93 -7.77
N ASN A 26 8.72 6.15 -7.88
CA ASN A 26 8.63 6.94 -9.10
C ASN A 26 9.45 6.31 -10.25
N VAL A 27 10.62 5.72 -9.96
CA VAL A 27 11.39 4.95 -10.95
C VAL A 27 10.60 3.74 -11.43
N LEU A 28 9.93 3.02 -10.54
CA LEU A 28 9.09 1.90 -10.92
C LEU A 28 7.90 2.36 -11.78
N ALA A 29 7.22 3.44 -11.40
CA ALA A 29 6.12 4.01 -12.19
C ALA A 29 6.57 4.32 -13.63
N ALA A 30 7.72 5.01 -13.79
CA ALA A 30 8.29 5.30 -15.10
C ALA A 30 8.66 4.03 -15.89
N LYS A 31 9.26 3.03 -15.24
CA LYS A 31 9.61 1.73 -15.86
C LYS A 31 8.38 0.92 -16.27
N LEU A 32 7.25 1.11 -15.62
CA LEU A 32 5.97 0.51 -16.01
C LEU A 32 5.25 1.32 -17.10
N GLY A 33 5.82 2.46 -17.53
CA GLY A 33 5.25 3.31 -18.57
C GLY A 33 4.28 4.37 -18.04
N GLY A 34 4.22 4.60 -16.73
CA GLY A 34 3.32 5.57 -16.10
C GLY A 34 3.80 7.01 -16.27
N GLN A 35 3.45 7.62 -17.41
CA GLN A 35 3.92 8.95 -17.79
C GLN A 35 3.10 10.09 -17.16
N ASP A 36 1.91 9.80 -16.65
CA ASP A 36 1.05 10.75 -15.93
C ASP A 36 1.25 10.68 -14.41
N THR A 37 2.12 9.77 -13.95
CA THR A 37 2.26 9.42 -12.54
C THR A 37 3.45 10.08 -11.88
N ARG A 38 3.16 10.82 -10.82
CA ARG A 38 4.15 11.27 -9.83
C ARG A 38 3.62 10.95 -8.44
N VAL A 39 4.37 10.14 -7.70
CA VAL A 39 4.01 9.74 -6.33
C VAL A 39 4.69 10.67 -5.33
N ALA A 40 3.88 11.38 -4.53
CA ALA A 40 4.36 12.26 -3.47
C ALA A 40 4.42 11.58 -2.09
N THR A 41 3.58 10.57 -1.85
CA THR A 41 3.54 9.79 -0.59
C THR A 41 3.38 8.30 -0.89
N PRO A 42 3.99 7.39 -0.11
CA PRO A 42 3.85 5.95 -0.35
C PRO A 42 2.44 5.41 -0.08
N SER A 43 1.68 6.06 0.80
CA SER A 43 0.34 5.62 1.21
C SER A 43 -0.78 6.14 0.32
N GLY A 44 -0.52 7.19 -0.48
CA GLY A 44 -1.55 7.88 -1.26
C GLY A 44 -2.23 9.03 -0.53
N LEU A 45 -1.73 9.45 0.65
CA LEU A 45 -2.10 10.73 1.23
C LEU A 45 -1.73 11.88 0.29
N ASP A 46 -2.54 12.93 0.28
CA ASP A 46 -2.34 14.08 -0.60
C ASP A 46 -0.97 14.73 -0.33
N GLY A 47 -0.31 15.12 -1.41
CA GLY A 47 1.01 15.72 -1.35
C GLY A 47 1.31 16.52 -2.61
N PRO A 48 2.17 17.55 -2.53
CA PRO A 48 2.42 18.44 -3.67
C PRO A 48 2.91 17.69 -4.92
N GLY A 49 2.19 17.89 -6.02
CA GLY A 49 2.49 17.25 -7.30
C GLY A 49 2.16 15.76 -7.36
N MET A 50 1.39 15.21 -6.41
CA MET A 50 0.80 13.88 -6.55
C MET A 50 -0.10 13.85 -7.79
N SER A 51 0.12 12.90 -8.70
CA SER A 51 -0.72 12.70 -9.87
C SER A 51 -0.65 11.26 -10.37
N THR A 52 -1.68 10.83 -11.10
CA THR A 52 -1.72 9.60 -11.88
C THR A 52 -2.88 9.67 -12.88
N SER A 53 -3.01 8.68 -13.76
CA SER A 53 -4.16 8.50 -14.65
C SER A 53 -4.77 7.10 -14.47
N ALA A 54 -6.01 6.91 -14.93
CA ALA A 54 -6.65 5.60 -14.87
C ALA A 54 -5.90 4.56 -15.72
N TYR A 55 -5.27 5.02 -16.81
CA TYR A 55 -4.41 4.22 -17.67
C TYR A 55 -3.16 3.74 -16.91
N ASP A 56 -2.45 4.65 -16.24
CA ASP A 56 -1.25 4.37 -15.46
C ASP A 56 -1.52 3.40 -14.31
N ILE A 57 -2.58 3.64 -13.53
CA ILE A 57 -3.02 2.69 -12.50
C ILE A 57 -3.34 1.33 -13.12
N GLY A 58 -3.92 1.29 -14.33
CA GLY A 58 -4.13 0.07 -15.08
C GLY A 58 -2.83 -0.68 -15.40
N LEU A 59 -1.78 0.03 -15.85
CA LEU A 59 -0.45 -0.54 -16.07
C LEU A 59 0.10 -1.17 -14.78
N PHE A 60 0.02 -0.44 -13.67
CA PHE A 60 0.59 -0.87 -12.39
C PHE A 60 -0.09 -2.12 -11.84
N TYR A 61 -1.43 -2.15 -11.86
CA TYR A 61 -2.18 -3.30 -11.38
C TYR A 61 -2.10 -4.50 -12.33
N ARG A 62 -2.03 -4.29 -13.66
CA ARG A 62 -1.75 -5.38 -14.61
C ARG A 62 -0.42 -6.05 -14.30
N TYR A 63 0.63 -5.27 -14.05
CA TYR A 63 1.94 -5.78 -13.65
C TYR A 63 1.86 -6.48 -12.28
N ALA A 64 1.25 -5.85 -11.28
CA ALA A 64 1.15 -6.41 -9.93
C ALA A 64 0.41 -7.76 -9.90
N TRP A 65 -0.68 -7.92 -10.65
CA TRP A 65 -1.45 -9.17 -10.71
C TRP A 65 -0.74 -10.33 -11.44
N GLN A 66 0.41 -10.09 -12.07
CA GLN A 66 1.28 -11.16 -12.58
C GLN A 66 2.16 -11.74 -11.47
N ASN A 67 2.35 -11.03 -10.36
CA ASN A 67 3.10 -11.51 -9.20
C ASN A 67 2.18 -12.35 -8.28
N PRO A 68 2.45 -13.65 -8.06
CA PRO A 68 1.61 -14.51 -7.23
C PRO A 68 1.45 -14.01 -5.79
N SER A 69 2.47 -13.38 -5.22
CA SER A 69 2.41 -12.84 -3.85
C SER A 69 1.38 -11.71 -3.77
N PHE A 70 1.41 -10.78 -4.72
CA PHE A 70 0.41 -9.71 -4.79
C PHE A 70 -0.99 -10.27 -5.00
N SER A 71 -1.17 -11.18 -5.97
CA SER A 71 -2.50 -11.75 -6.26
C SER A 71 -3.08 -12.49 -5.06
N ASN A 72 -2.26 -13.21 -4.29
CA ASN A 72 -2.68 -13.90 -3.07
C ASN A 72 -3.08 -12.90 -1.98
N ILE A 73 -2.29 -11.84 -1.78
CA ILE A 73 -2.57 -10.81 -0.77
C ILE A 73 -3.91 -10.12 -1.07
N VAL A 74 -4.14 -9.64 -2.30
CA VAL A 74 -5.37 -8.89 -2.62
C VAL A 74 -6.63 -9.77 -2.66
N ALA A 75 -6.48 -11.08 -2.87
CA ALA A 75 -7.57 -12.06 -2.80
C ALA A 75 -7.83 -12.59 -1.37
N THR A 76 -6.97 -12.26 -0.40
CA THR A 76 -7.16 -12.70 0.99
C THR A 76 -8.33 -11.95 1.62
N ARG A 77 -9.27 -12.70 2.23
CA ARG A 77 -10.43 -12.14 2.92
C ARG A 77 -10.12 -11.79 4.38
N THR A 78 -9.46 -12.71 5.07
CA THR A 78 -9.08 -12.55 6.48
C THR A 78 -7.62 -12.93 6.68
N PHE A 79 -6.90 -12.21 7.53
CA PHE A 79 -5.52 -12.49 7.90
C PHE A 79 -5.33 -12.32 9.40
N ASN A 80 -4.65 -13.25 10.07
CA ASN A 80 -4.35 -13.13 11.50
C ASN A 80 -3.14 -12.23 11.67
N PHE A 81 -3.36 -10.97 12.05
CA PHE A 81 -2.33 -9.97 12.21
C PHE A 81 -1.68 -10.08 13.60
N PRO A 82 -0.35 -10.10 13.71
CA PRO A 82 0.32 -10.13 15.01
C PRO A 82 0.12 -8.81 15.75
N GLY A 83 -0.20 -8.89 17.04
CA GLY A 83 -0.27 -7.71 17.90
C GLY A 83 1.14 -7.23 18.28
N PRO A 84 1.35 -5.92 18.47
CA PRO A 84 2.66 -5.40 18.87
C PRO A 84 2.96 -5.67 20.35
N GLY A 85 4.17 -6.13 20.66
CA GLY A 85 4.61 -6.35 22.05
C GLY A 85 3.72 -7.35 22.79
N ASP A 86 3.09 -6.91 23.88
CA ASP A 86 2.20 -7.73 24.70
C ASP A 86 0.72 -7.66 24.24
N HIS A 87 0.42 -6.91 23.18
CA HIS A 87 -0.93 -6.85 22.63
C HIS A 87 -1.27 -8.15 21.88
N PRO A 88 -2.48 -8.73 22.07
CA PRO A 88 -2.87 -9.92 21.35
C PRO A 88 -2.99 -9.65 19.84
N GLY A 89 -2.71 -10.68 19.04
CA GLY A 89 -3.04 -10.64 17.61
C GLY A 89 -4.55 -10.51 17.39
N TYR A 90 -4.92 -10.00 16.23
CA TYR A 90 -6.30 -9.80 15.84
C TYR A 90 -6.52 -10.18 14.38
N GLN A 91 -7.78 -10.47 14.02
CA GLN A 91 -8.12 -10.79 12.64
C GLN A 91 -8.33 -9.50 11.84
N LEU A 92 -7.61 -9.41 10.73
CA LEU A 92 -7.68 -8.33 9.76
C LEU A 92 -8.61 -8.74 8.63
N GLU A 93 -9.67 -7.99 8.39
CA GLU A 93 -10.59 -8.23 7.28
C GLU A 93 -10.24 -7.37 6.07
N ASN A 94 -10.52 -7.89 4.88
CA ASN A 94 -10.45 -7.12 3.66
C ASN A 94 -11.66 -6.19 3.53
N ASP A 95 -11.44 -4.90 3.36
CA ASP A 95 -12.52 -3.91 3.20
C ASP A 95 -13.12 -3.89 1.79
N ASN A 96 -12.50 -4.61 0.85
CA ASN A 96 -12.93 -4.58 -0.54
C ASN A 96 -14.21 -5.42 -0.73
N GLN A 97 -15.36 -4.74 -0.74
CA GLN A 97 -16.67 -5.37 -0.92
C GLN A 97 -16.83 -6.14 -2.24
N LEU A 98 -16.13 -5.73 -3.31
CA LEU A 98 -16.14 -6.48 -4.59
C LEU A 98 -15.64 -7.92 -4.39
N LEU A 99 -14.64 -8.14 -3.54
CA LEU A 99 -14.08 -9.48 -3.25
C LEU A 99 -15.12 -10.43 -2.62
N TYR A 100 -16.08 -9.91 -1.88
CA TYR A 100 -17.11 -10.70 -1.20
C TYR A 100 -18.35 -10.86 -2.06
N GLN A 101 -18.73 -9.80 -2.78
CA GLN A 101 -20.06 -9.70 -3.39
C GLN A 101 -20.07 -10.00 -4.90
N TYR A 102 -18.94 -9.88 -5.59
CA TYR A 102 -18.89 -10.05 -7.05
C TYR A 102 -18.30 -11.40 -7.46
N PRO A 103 -19.07 -12.27 -8.14
CA PRO A 103 -18.60 -13.59 -8.54
C PRO A 103 -17.35 -13.54 -9.44
N GLY A 104 -16.34 -14.32 -9.07
CA GLY A 104 -15.06 -14.38 -9.77
C GLY A 104 -14.10 -13.24 -9.44
N ALA A 105 -14.41 -12.39 -8.45
CA ALA A 105 -13.51 -11.31 -8.04
C ALA A 105 -12.11 -11.84 -7.64
N LEU A 106 -11.08 -11.14 -8.12
CA LEU A 106 -9.68 -11.38 -7.82
C LEU A 106 -9.14 -10.42 -6.75
N GLY A 107 -10.01 -9.65 -6.11
CA GLY A 107 -9.68 -8.58 -5.19
C GLY A 107 -9.54 -7.21 -5.87
N GLY A 108 -8.84 -6.30 -5.19
CA GLY A 108 -8.67 -4.93 -5.63
C GLY A 108 -8.29 -4.01 -4.47
N LYS A 109 -8.44 -2.69 -4.66
CA LYS A 109 -8.11 -1.70 -3.65
C LYS A 109 -9.04 -0.49 -3.70
N THR A 110 -9.45 -0.03 -2.53
CA THR A 110 -10.22 1.21 -2.29
C THR A 110 -9.28 2.40 -2.05
N GLY A 111 -9.76 3.62 -2.28
CA GLY A 111 -9.06 4.84 -1.86
C GLY A 111 -10.00 6.03 -1.76
N TYR A 112 -9.65 6.97 -0.88
CA TYR A 112 -10.33 8.25 -0.74
C TYR A 112 -9.40 9.27 -0.10
N THR A 113 -9.36 10.48 -0.67
CA THR A 113 -8.88 11.71 -0.05
C THR A 113 -9.79 12.85 -0.50
N ASP A 114 -9.62 14.04 0.08
CA ASP A 114 -10.42 15.19 -0.31
C ASP A 114 -10.06 15.66 -1.73
N ASP A 115 -8.78 15.60 -2.13
CA ASP A 115 -8.35 15.99 -3.48
C ASP A 115 -8.67 14.90 -4.53
N ALA A 116 -8.57 13.62 -4.17
CA ALA A 116 -8.71 12.52 -5.13
C ALA A 116 -10.16 12.04 -5.34
N GLY A 117 -11.08 12.42 -4.45
CA GLY A 117 -12.42 11.81 -4.39
C GLY A 117 -12.37 10.31 -4.14
N GLN A 118 -13.42 9.57 -4.52
CA GLN A 118 -13.41 8.11 -4.43
C GLN A 118 -12.57 7.52 -5.57
N THR A 119 -11.62 6.66 -5.21
CA THR A 119 -10.83 5.88 -6.16
C THR A 119 -11.01 4.38 -5.89
N PHE A 120 -10.98 3.58 -6.95
CA PHE A 120 -11.19 2.15 -6.83
C PHE A 120 -10.50 1.39 -7.96
N VAL A 121 -9.86 0.27 -7.62
CA VAL A 121 -9.42 -0.74 -8.58
C VAL A 121 -10.02 -2.08 -8.19
N GLY A 122 -10.59 -2.79 -9.14
CA GLY A 122 -11.13 -4.14 -8.94
C GLY A 122 -10.92 -5.00 -10.17
N ALA A 123 -10.73 -6.31 -9.96
CA ALA A 123 -10.60 -7.26 -11.06
C ALA A 123 -11.44 -8.52 -10.81
N ALA A 124 -11.79 -9.21 -11.88
CA ALA A 124 -12.51 -10.47 -11.82
C ALA A 124 -12.09 -11.40 -12.96
N ASN A 125 -12.25 -12.70 -12.74
CA ASN A 125 -12.07 -13.76 -13.72
C ASN A 125 -13.39 -14.51 -13.91
N ARG A 126 -13.86 -14.59 -15.17
CA ARG A 126 -15.00 -15.44 -15.54
C ARG A 126 -14.58 -16.30 -16.74
N ASN A 127 -14.61 -17.62 -16.57
CA ASN A 127 -14.28 -18.60 -17.62
C ASN A 127 -12.93 -18.35 -18.31
N GLY A 128 -11.90 -17.97 -17.55
CA GLY A 128 -10.55 -17.70 -18.06
C GLY A 128 -10.34 -16.28 -18.61
N ARG A 129 -11.41 -15.49 -18.81
CA ARG A 129 -11.30 -14.07 -19.17
C ARG A 129 -11.13 -13.25 -17.90
N ARG A 130 -9.97 -12.58 -17.77
CA ARG A 130 -9.66 -11.68 -16.65
C ARG A 130 -9.86 -10.23 -17.09
N LEU A 131 -10.66 -9.47 -16.35
CA LEU A 131 -10.90 -8.04 -16.58
C LEU A 131 -10.59 -7.24 -15.30
N MET A 132 -10.25 -5.97 -15.48
CA MET A 132 -9.97 -5.01 -14.42
C MET A 132 -10.69 -3.69 -14.72
N ALA A 133 -11.25 -3.06 -13.70
CA ALA A 133 -11.83 -1.73 -13.73
C ALA A 133 -11.03 -0.80 -12.82
N VAL A 134 -10.73 0.40 -13.32
CA VAL A 134 -10.04 1.48 -12.60
C VAL A 134 -10.93 2.71 -12.61
N LEU A 135 -11.22 3.24 -11.43
CA LEU A 135 -12.06 4.43 -11.22
C LEU A 135 -11.24 5.45 -10.43
N LEU A 136 -11.22 6.70 -10.90
CA LEU A 136 -10.59 7.83 -10.24
C LEU A 136 -11.59 8.99 -10.13
N HIS A 137 -11.43 9.85 -9.12
CA HIS A 137 -12.22 11.06 -8.95
C HIS A 137 -13.74 10.83 -8.97
N GLY A 138 -14.18 9.71 -8.40
CA GLY A 138 -15.59 9.36 -8.29
C GLY A 138 -16.25 9.89 -7.02
N THR A 139 -17.54 9.60 -6.89
CA THR A 139 -18.30 9.80 -5.65
C THR A 139 -18.90 8.47 -5.19
N ARG A 140 -19.55 8.48 -4.01
CA ARG A 140 -20.31 7.32 -3.51
C ARG A 140 -21.77 7.29 -4.02
N GLN A 141 -22.11 8.14 -4.98
CA GLN A 141 -23.45 8.29 -5.53
C GLN A 141 -23.46 7.94 -7.03
N PRO A 142 -24.58 7.37 -7.54
CA PRO A 142 -25.78 6.94 -6.81
C PRO A 142 -25.59 5.63 -6.03
N ILE A 143 -24.45 4.96 -6.21
CA ILE A 143 -24.11 3.64 -5.64
C ILE A 143 -22.65 3.62 -5.19
N ALA A 144 -22.26 2.63 -4.38
CA ALA A 144 -20.92 2.57 -3.83
C ALA A 144 -19.85 2.35 -4.94
N PRO A 145 -18.60 2.82 -4.79
CA PRO A 145 -17.57 2.68 -5.82
C PRO A 145 -17.30 1.24 -6.26
N TRP A 146 -17.44 0.27 -5.35
CA TRP A 146 -17.28 -1.15 -5.68
C TRP A 146 -18.42 -1.67 -6.57
N GLU A 147 -19.64 -1.15 -6.44
CA GLU A 147 -20.79 -1.48 -7.30
C GLU A 147 -20.64 -0.82 -8.67
N GLN A 148 -20.14 0.43 -8.71
CA GLN A 148 -19.78 1.09 -9.97
C GLN A 148 -18.73 0.27 -10.72
N ALA A 149 -17.71 -0.23 -10.03
CA ALA A 149 -16.70 -1.12 -10.60
C ALA A 149 -17.29 -2.46 -11.06
N ALA A 150 -18.23 -3.04 -10.30
CA ALA A 150 -18.95 -4.24 -10.69
C ALA A 150 -19.72 -4.04 -12.02
N HIS A 151 -20.44 -2.92 -12.17
CA HIS A 151 -21.14 -2.60 -13.42
C HIS A 151 -20.18 -2.43 -14.61
N LEU A 152 -19.01 -1.80 -14.41
CA LEU A 152 -17.99 -1.69 -15.45
C LEU A 152 -17.42 -3.05 -15.83
N LEU A 153 -17.20 -3.94 -14.85
CA LEU A 153 -16.76 -5.31 -15.11
C LEU A 153 -17.83 -6.10 -15.86
N ASP A 154 -19.10 -6.00 -15.47
CA ASP A 154 -20.21 -6.67 -16.16
C ASP A 154 -20.34 -6.19 -17.60
N TYR A 155 -20.25 -4.88 -17.84
CA TYR A 155 -20.19 -4.30 -19.18
C TYR A 155 -19.00 -4.87 -19.96
N GLY A 156 -17.81 -4.87 -19.37
CA GLY A 156 -16.60 -5.45 -19.98
C GLY A 156 -16.78 -6.92 -20.36
N PHE A 157 -17.40 -7.73 -19.49
CA PHE A 157 -17.68 -9.14 -19.78
C PHE A 157 -18.74 -9.33 -20.87
N SER A 158 -19.70 -8.40 -21.03
CA SER A 158 -20.68 -8.45 -22.11
C SER A 158 -20.13 -8.10 -23.49
N THR A 159 -18.96 -7.47 -23.57
CA THR A 159 -18.30 -7.21 -24.87
C THR A 159 -17.75 -8.48 -25.49
N ALA A 160 -17.61 -8.50 -26.82
CA ALA A 160 -16.95 -9.61 -27.51
C ALA A 160 -15.50 -9.81 -27.02
N VAL A 161 -15.05 -11.06 -26.97
CA VAL A 161 -13.64 -11.35 -26.67
C VAL A 161 -12.76 -10.75 -27.77
N GLY A 162 -11.72 -10.01 -27.37
CA GLY A 162 -10.85 -9.30 -28.30
C GLY A 162 -11.27 -7.86 -28.63
N THR A 163 -12.40 -7.36 -28.12
CA THR A 163 -12.74 -5.93 -28.21
C THR A 163 -11.63 -5.07 -27.59
N GLN A 164 -11.14 -4.10 -28.35
CA GLN A 164 -10.01 -3.27 -27.97
C GLN A 164 -10.16 -1.86 -28.54
N ILE A 165 -9.88 -0.85 -27.71
CA ILE A 165 -9.82 0.58 -28.13
C ILE A 165 -8.41 1.18 -27.97
N GLY A 166 -7.48 0.39 -27.47
CA GLY A 166 -6.11 0.73 -27.12
C GLY A 166 -5.49 -0.42 -26.34
N THR A 167 -4.19 -0.35 -26.03
CA THR A 167 -3.53 -1.38 -25.21
C THR A 167 -2.86 -0.76 -24.00
N LEU A 168 -2.84 -1.48 -22.89
CA LEU A 168 -1.87 -1.25 -21.83
C LEU A 168 -0.51 -1.67 -22.38
N ILE A 169 0.45 -0.75 -22.43
CA ILE A 169 1.81 -1.05 -22.90
C ILE A 169 2.51 -2.07 -21.99
N GLU A 170 3.52 -2.73 -22.55
CA GLU A 170 4.36 -3.63 -21.77
C GLU A 170 5.35 -2.86 -20.90
N PRO A 171 5.71 -3.38 -19.72
CA PRO A 171 6.69 -2.75 -18.87
C PRO A 171 8.11 -2.87 -19.46
N ASP A 172 9.03 -2.05 -18.97
CA ASP A 172 10.46 -2.17 -19.25
C ASP A 172 10.93 -3.62 -18.98
N PRO A 173 11.66 -4.27 -19.91
CA PRO A 173 12.10 -5.66 -19.75
C PRO A 173 12.89 -5.93 -18.45
N THR A 174 13.56 -4.91 -17.90
CA THR A 174 14.33 -5.00 -16.65
C THR A 174 13.45 -5.24 -15.42
N VAL A 175 12.16 -4.91 -15.47
CA VAL A 175 11.21 -5.22 -14.38
C VAL A 175 10.37 -6.46 -14.68
N ALA A 176 10.13 -6.77 -15.97
CA ALA A 176 9.39 -7.96 -16.38
C ALA A 176 10.03 -9.28 -15.88
N GLY A 177 11.36 -9.40 -15.94
CA GLY A 177 12.08 -10.63 -15.54
C GLY A 177 12.18 -10.89 -14.02
N ASN A 178 11.77 -9.95 -13.16
CA ASN A 178 11.83 -10.13 -11.70
C ASN A 178 10.54 -10.70 -11.09
N ALA A 179 9.41 -10.65 -11.81
CA ALA A 179 8.14 -11.23 -11.35
C ALA A 179 8.25 -12.76 -11.16
N ASP A 180 9.02 -13.44 -12.02
CA ASP A 180 9.22 -14.90 -11.96
C ASP A 180 10.17 -15.35 -10.82
N ARG A 181 11.08 -14.47 -10.36
CA ARG A 181 12.12 -14.84 -9.38
C ARG A 181 11.67 -14.80 -7.92
N HIS A 182 10.60 -14.08 -7.60
CA HIS A 182 10.11 -13.93 -6.22
C HIS A 182 9.07 -14.99 -5.82
N GLY A 183 8.79 -15.98 -6.69
CA GLY A 183 7.85 -17.08 -6.44
C GLY A 183 8.39 -18.22 -5.56
N HIS A 184 9.68 -18.24 -5.24
CA HIS A 184 10.29 -19.27 -4.38
C HIS A 184 10.79 -18.67 -3.05
N GLY A 185 9.98 -18.87 -2.00
CA GLY A 185 10.42 -18.78 -0.62
C GLY A 185 10.34 -17.40 0.03
N LEU A 186 9.15 -17.01 0.49
CA LEU A 186 9.01 -16.01 1.55
C LEU A 186 8.50 -16.72 2.82
N GLN A 187 9.41 -17.37 3.53
CA GLN A 187 9.29 -17.44 4.98
C GLN A 187 9.54 -16.02 5.48
N ALA A 188 8.54 -15.42 6.13
CA ALA A 188 8.77 -14.25 6.95
C ALA A 188 9.99 -14.55 7.84
N ALA A 189 11.02 -13.71 7.79
CA ALA A 189 12.16 -13.83 8.66
C ALA A 189 11.63 -14.05 10.08
N GLY A 190 11.95 -15.20 10.66
CA GLY A 190 11.49 -15.58 11.98
C GLY A 190 11.78 -14.42 12.94
N ILE A 191 10.75 -14.04 13.69
CA ILE A 191 10.85 -13.05 14.76
C ILE A 191 12.09 -13.43 15.58
N MET A 192 13.06 -12.51 15.65
CA MET A 192 14.24 -12.69 16.48
C MET A 192 13.78 -13.07 17.89
N SER A 193 14.32 -14.18 18.40
CA SER A 193 14.02 -14.69 19.73
C SER A 193 14.26 -13.60 20.77
N SER A 194 13.43 -13.58 21.80
CA SER A 194 13.35 -12.56 22.87
C SER A 194 14.64 -12.33 23.67
N ASN A 195 15.72 -13.05 23.39
CA ASN A 195 16.99 -12.97 24.11
C ASN A 195 17.93 -11.84 23.64
N ASP A 196 17.69 -11.20 22.49
CA ASP A 196 18.54 -10.10 21.99
C ASP A 196 18.03 -8.68 22.37
N THR A 197 16.98 -8.58 23.19
CA THR A 197 16.40 -7.28 23.59
C THR A 197 17.03 -6.66 24.84
N LEU A 198 17.88 -7.38 25.56
CA LEU A 198 18.53 -6.89 26.78
C LEU A 198 19.49 -5.70 26.57
N PRO A 199 20.39 -5.70 25.55
CA PRO A 199 21.34 -4.60 25.38
C PRO A 199 20.65 -3.29 24.94
N VAL A 200 19.56 -3.39 24.17
CA VAL A 200 18.82 -2.23 23.65
C VAL A 200 17.98 -1.56 24.75
N ARG A 201 17.37 -2.34 25.66
CA ARG A 201 16.60 -1.81 26.80
C ARG A 201 17.47 -1.03 27.80
N ILE A 202 18.72 -1.45 28.00
CA ILE A 202 19.67 -0.75 28.87
C ILE A 202 20.13 0.57 28.23
N GLY A 203 20.38 0.59 26.91
CA GLY A 203 20.81 1.80 26.19
C GLY A 203 19.76 2.92 26.20
N VAL A 204 18.48 2.58 25.98
CA VAL A 204 17.39 3.58 25.95
C VAL A 204 17.09 4.14 27.35
N ALA A 205 17.19 3.32 28.40
CA ALA A 205 17.00 3.79 29.78
C ALA A 205 18.09 4.78 30.19
N VAL A 206 19.37 4.52 29.88
CA VAL A 206 20.48 5.41 30.26
C VAL A 206 20.41 6.75 29.52
N VAL A 207 20.09 6.76 28.22
CA VAL A 207 19.97 8.00 27.43
C VAL A 207 18.75 8.82 27.88
N GLY A 208 17.61 8.18 28.13
CA GLY A 208 16.40 8.85 28.63
C GLY A 208 16.63 9.52 29.99
N THR A 209 17.35 8.85 30.90
CA THR A 209 17.62 9.39 32.24
C THR A 209 18.57 10.59 32.18
N LEU A 210 19.58 10.58 31.30
CA LEU A 210 20.51 11.69 31.12
C LEU A 210 19.84 12.94 30.52
N ILE A 211 18.92 12.77 29.56
CA ILE A 211 18.18 13.89 28.96
C ILE A 211 17.25 14.54 29.99
N VAL A 212 16.51 13.73 30.75
CA VAL A 212 15.61 14.25 31.81
C VAL A 212 16.40 14.95 32.91
N PHE A 213 17.53 14.40 33.33
CA PHE A 213 18.38 15.02 34.35
C PHE A 213 19.01 16.33 33.86
N GLY A 214 19.44 16.37 32.59
CA GLY A 214 19.94 17.59 31.95
C GLY A 214 18.89 18.70 31.88
N LEU A 215 17.66 18.36 31.50
CA LEU A 215 16.55 19.31 31.45
C LEU A 215 16.20 19.85 32.85
N ILE A 216 16.14 19.00 33.88
CA ILE A 216 15.87 19.42 35.26
C ILE A 216 16.96 20.38 35.81
N MET A 217 18.23 20.11 35.49
CA MET A 217 19.35 20.96 35.91
C MET A 217 19.34 22.33 35.22
N ILE A 218 18.94 22.38 33.94
CA ILE A 218 18.77 23.63 33.19
C ILE A 218 17.58 24.44 33.76
N THR A 219 16.46 23.80 34.08
CA THR A 219 15.32 24.48 34.71
C THR A 219 15.69 25.05 36.09
N ARG A 220 16.52 24.33 36.86
CA ARG A 220 17.01 24.80 38.16
C ARG A 220 18.03 25.95 38.07
N SER A 221 18.87 26.01 37.03
CA SER A 221 19.81 27.11 36.87
C SER A 221 19.14 28.40 36.40
N LEU A 222 18.10 28.29 35.57
CA LEU A 222 17.33 29.44 35.07
C LEU A 222 16.43 30.08 36.14
N ASN A 223 16.01 29.31 37.16
CA ASN A 223 15.22 29.81 38.29
C ASN A 223 16.04 30.37 39.46
N ARG A 224 17.39 30.35 39.39
CA ARG A 224 18.25 31.04 40.35
C ARG A 224 18.62 32.43 39.82
N ARG A 225 17.66 33.36 39.86
CA ARG A 225 17.99 34.79 39.84
C ARG A 225 18.37 35.21 41.27
N PRO A 226 19.50 35.89 41.49
CA PRO A 226 19.81 36.45 42.79
C PRO A 226 18.79 37.55 43.11
N GLN A 227 18.09 37.43 44.24
CA GLN A 227 17.56 38.61 44.91
C GLN A 227 18.74 39.26 45.61
N HIS A 228 19.21 40.37 45.06
CA HIS A 228 19.75 41.58 45.70
C HIS A 228 20.50 42.42 44.66
#